data_AF-A0A9D0NZG8-F1
#
_entry.id   AF-A0A9D0NZG8-F1
#
_cell.length_a   1.000
_cell.length_b   1.000
_cell.length_c   1.000
_cell.angle_alpha   90.00
_cell.angle_beta   90.00
_cell.angle_gamma   90.00
#
_symmetry.space_group_name_H-M   'P 1'
#
loop_
_entity.id
_entity.type
_entity.pdbx_description
1 polymer ?
#
loop_
_entity_poly.entity_id
_entity_poly.type
_entity_poly.pdbx_seq_one_letter_code
_entity_poly.pdbx_strand_id
1 'polypeptide(L)'
;MSHTVPIKTRRNRDDWMQLMAEYDASDLSQRQFCARQQLAYSTFCYWRKRLSSDATPAAALIELPMQPVYEQTDWRLELELGQGVVLRLK
;
A
#
# COMPACT_ATOMS: atom_id res chain seq x y z
N MET A 1 -29.74 -13.28 29.98
CA MET A 1 -29.03 -13.45 28.70
C MET A 1 -29.62 -12.43 27.73
N SER A 2 -29.06 -11.22 27.69
CA SER A 2 -29.62 -10.11 26.92
C SER A 2 -29.19 -10.25 25.46
N HIS A 3 -30.09 -10.68 24.59
CA HIS A 3 -29.87 -10.65 23.14
C HIS A 3 -30.17 -9.23 22.65
N THR A 4 -29.15 -8.39 22.55
CA THR A 4 -29.25 -7.10 21.85
C THR A 4 -29.32 -7.40 20.35
N VAL A 5 -30.52 -7.36 19.78
CA VAL A 5 -30.72 -7.44 18.33
C VAL A 5 -30.02 -6.22 17.73
N PRO A 6 -29.00 -6.37 16.88
CA PRO A 6 -28.30 -5.22 16.32
C PRO A 6 -29.28 -4.49 15.41
N ILE A 7 -29.74 -3.33 15.88
CA ILE A 7 -30.50 -2.39 15.08
C ILE A 7 -29.68 -2.13 13.82
N LYS A 8 -30.25 -2.45 12.66
CA LYS A 8 -29.59 -2.33 11.36
C LYS A 8 -29.45 -0.85 11.03
N THR A 9 -28.49 -0.19 11.67
CA THR A 9 -28.13 1.21 11.40
C THR A 9 -27.73 1.29 9.94
N ARG A 10 -28.47 2.10 9.18
CA ARG A 10 -28.22 2.30 7.77
C ARG A 10 -26.93 3.11 7.62
N ARG A 11 -25.80 2.42 7.55
CA ARG A 11 -24.49 3.02 7.32
C ARG A 11 -24.52 3.83 6.02
N ASN A 12 -24.21 5.10 6.11
CA ASN A 12 -24.12 6.00 4.97
C ASN A 12 -22.76 5.81 4.26
N ARG A 13 -22.53 6.55 3.17
CA ARG A 13 -21.28 6.44 2.40
C ARG A 13 -20.04 6.80 3.22
N ASP A 14 -20.14 7.80 4.08
CA ASP A 14 -19.02 8.30 4.90
C ASP A 14 -18.63 7.29 5.97
N ASP A 15 -19.61 6.63 6.58
CA ASP A 15 -19.39 5.52 7.53
C ASP A 15 -18.59 4.39 6.87
N TRP A 16 -18.87 4.09 5.59
CA TRP A 16 -18.12 3.09 4.84
C TRP A 16 -16.72 3.55 4.48
N MET A 17 -16.52 4.83 4.16
CA MET A 17 -15.18 5.38 3.94
C MET A 17 -14.32 5.30 5.21
N GLN A 18 -14.89 5.63 6.36
CA GLN A 18 -14.19 5.53 7.64
C GLN A 18 -13.84 4.07 7.97
N LEU A 19 -14.76 3.13 7.74
CA LEU A 19 -14.49 1.70 7.90
C LEU A 19 -13.36 1.20 6.98
N MET A 20 -13.25 1.71 5.75
CA MET A 20 -12.15 1.35 4.85
C MET A 20 -10.81 1.92 5.35
N ALA A 21 -10.80 3.16 5.84
CA ALA A 21 -9.61 3.76 6.44
C ALA A 21 -9.14 3.00 7.70
N GLU A 22 -10.09 2.59 8.56
CA GLU A 22 -9.80 1.74 9.72
C GLU A 22 -9.27 0.37 9.30
N TYR A 23 -9.80 -0.21 8.22
CA TYR A 23 -9.30 -1.48 7.67
C TYR A 23 -7.85 -1.33 7.18
N ASP A 24 -7.55 -0.31 6.39
CA ASP A 24 -6.20 -0.05 5.84
C ASP A 24 -5.17 0.19 6.96
N ALA A 25 -5.58 0.77 8.09
CA ALA A 25 -4.73 0.94 9.28
C ALA A 25 -4.60 -0.31 10.17
N SER A 26 -5.49 -1.31 10.02
CA SER A 26 -5.59 -2.42 10.98
C SER A 26 -4.60 -3.57 10.75
N ASP A 27 -3.94 -3.62 9.59
CA ASP A 27 -3.08 -4.73 9.14
C ASP A 27 -3.72 -6.14 9.26
N LEU A 28 -5.06 -6.17 9.37
CA LEU A 28 -5.84 -7.40 9.47
C LEU A 28 -6.24 -7.88 8.08
N SER A 29 -6.41 -9.20 7.93
CA SER A 29 -7.08 -9.72 6.75
C SER A 29 -8.54 -9.26 6.71
N GLN A 30 -9.10 -9.11 5.51
CA GLN A 30 -10.50 -8.68 5.30
C GLN A 30 -11.51 -9.51 6.11
N ARG A 31 -11.28 -10.83 6.22
CA ARG A 31 -12.16 -11.73 6.98
C ARG A 31 -12.08 -11.47 8.49
N GLN A 32 -10.88 -11.26 9.02
CA GLN A 32 -10.68 -10.93 10.44
C GLN A 32 -11.29 -9.56 10.78
N PHE A 33 -11.09 -8.57 9.91
CA PHE A 33 -11.68 -7.25 10.08
C PHE A 33 -13.23 -7.30 10.05
N CYS A 34 -13.80 -8.03 9.08
CA CYS A 34 -15.25 -8.22 9.00
C CYS A 34 -15.81 -8.93 10.25
N ALA A 35 -15.12 -9.96 10.75
CA ALA A 35 -15.53 -10.65 11.97
C ALA A 35 -15.49 -9.72 13.19
N ARG A 36 -14.43 -8.91 13.34
CA ARG A 36 -14.26 -7.95 14.44
C ARG A 36 -15.31 -6.84 14.42
N GLN A 37 -15.62 -6.31 13.25
CA GLN A 37 -16.59 -5.22 13.07
C GLN A 37 -18.04 -5.72 12.92
N GLN A 38 -18.27 -7.03 13.05
CA GLN A 38 -19.57 -7.69 12.83
C GLN A 38 -20.20 -7.31 11.49
N LEU A 39 -19.37 -7.27 10.45
CA LEU A 39 -19.74 -6.94 9.08
C LEU A 39 -19.89 -8.22 8.27
N ALA A 40 -20.94 -8.26 7.44
CA ALA A 40 -21.03 -9.27 6.40
C ALA A 40 -19.92 -9.03 5.36
N TYR A 41 -19.12 -10.07 5.09
CA TYR A 41 -18.01 -10.00 4.14
C TYR A 41 -18.46 -9.54 2.74
N SER A 42 -19.62 -10.02 2.27
CA SER A 42 -20.19 -9.60 0.99
C SER A 42 -20.49 -8.11 0.93
N THR A 43 -20.98 -7.52 2.02
CA THR A 43 -21.24 -6.08 2.10
C THR A 43 -19.94 -5.29 2.11
N PHE A 44 -18.92 -5.75 2.83
CA PHE A 44 -17.59 -5.15 2.82
C PHE A 44 -16.99 -5.13 1.41
N CYS A 45 -16.97 -6.27 0.71
CA CYS A 45 -16.46 -6.34 -0.66
C CYS A 45 -17.21 -5.44 -1.64
N TYR A 46 -18.54 -5.36 -1.52
CA TYR A 46 -19.37 -4.47 -2.33
C TYR A 46 -18.97 -3.01 -2.14
N TRP A 47 -18.86 -2.54 -0.90
CA TRP A 47 -18.51 -1.15 -0.61
C TRP A 47 -17.07 -0.82 -0.96
N ARG A 48 -16.13 -1.73 -0.72
CA ARG A 48 -14.75 -1.59 -1.15
C ARG A 48 -14.66 -1.38 -2.67
N LYS A 49 -15.33 -2.23 -3.46
CA LYS A 49 -15.39 -2.07 -4.92
C LYS A 49 -16.02 -0.74 -5.32
N ARG A 50 -17.16 -0.39 -4.70
CA ARG A 50 -17.90 0.85 -5.00
C ARG A 50 -17.08 2.11 -4.72
N LEU A 51 -16.34 2.13 -3.61
CA LEU A 51 -15.50 3.27 -3.23
C LEU A 51 -14.21 3.34 -4.08
N SER A 52 -13.61 2.20 -4.45
CA SER A 52 -12.47 2.18 -5.38
C SER A 52 -12.85 2.66 -6.79
N SER A 53 -14.05 2.34 -7.27
CA SER A 53 -14.54 2.81 -8.57
C SER A 53 -14.78 4.32 -8.61
N ASP A 54 -15.10 4.94 -7.48
CA ASP A 54 -15.25 6.41 -7.38
C ASP A 54 -13.90 7.11 -7.20
N ALA A 55 -12.90 6.41 -6.67
CA ALA A 55 -11.61 6.99 -6.31
C ALA A 55 -10.57 7.01 -7.45
N THR A 56 -10.83 6.40 -8.61
CA THR A 56 -9.79 6.29 -9.65
C THR A 56 -10.31 6.67 -11.04
N PRO A 57 -9.71 7.67 -11.73
CA PRO A 57 -9.60 7.59 -13.18
C PRO A 57 -8.81 6.31 -13.50
N ALA A 58 -9.25 5.55 -14.50
CA ALA A 58 -8.70 4.27 -14.93
C ALA A 58 -7.21 4.12 -14.61
N ALA A 59 -6.87 3.11 -13.79
CA ALA A 59 -5.51 2.83 -13.33
C ALA A 59 -4.48 3.19 -14.40
N ALA A 60 -3.83 4.34 -14.22
CA ALA A 60 -2.77 4.76 -15.11
C ALA A 60 -1.62 3.78 -14.83
N LEU A 61 -1.43 2.83 -15.75
CA LEU A 61 -0.24 2.01 -15.78
C LEU A 61 0.93 2.98 -15.91
N ILE A 62 1.65 3.18 -14.81
CA ILE A 62 2.86 3.99 -14.83
C ILE A 62 3.92 3.12 -15.49
N GLU A 63 4.31 3.47 -16.70
CA GLU A 63 5.48 2.87 -17.33
C GLU A 63 6.70 3.24 -16.50
N LEU A 64 7.24 2.26 -15.78
CA LEU A 64 8.55 2.39 -15.14
C LEU A 64 9.60 2.31 -16.25
N PRO A 65 10.46 3.33 -16.41
CA PRO A 65 11.57 3.22 -17.34
C PRO A 65 12.44 2.05 -16.88
N MET A 66 12.71 1.12 -17.80
CA MET A 66 13.67 0.05 -17.56
C MET A 66 15.00 0.71 -17.20
N GLN A 67 15.41 0.58 -15.95
CA GLN A 67 16.71 1.09 -15.54
C GLN A 67 17.75 0.41 -16.43
N PRO A 68 18.61 1.17 -17.12
CA PRO A 68 19.70 0.55 -17.84
C PRO A 68 20.46 -0.30 -16.83
N VAL A 69 20.71 -1.56 -17.17
CA VAL A 69 21.73 -2.36 -16.50
C VAL A 69 23.01 -1.56 -16.71
N TYR A 70 23.40 -0.78 -15.70
CA TYR A 70 24.68 -0.10 -15.74
C TYR A 70 25.71 -1.24 -15.71
N GLU A 71 26.37 -1.48 -16.84
CA GLU A 71 27.67 -2.13 -16.80
C GLU A 71 28.49 -1.27 -15.84
N GLN A 72 28.87 -1.86 -14.71
CA GLN A 72 29.59 -1.19 -13.64
C GLN A 72 30.69 -0.33 -14.25
N THR A 73 30.51 0.99 -14.15
CA THR A 73 31.43 1.95 -14.73
C THR A 73 32.81 1.70 -14.11
N ASP A 74 33.80 1.48 -14.97
CA ASP A 74 35.26 1.55 -14.77
C ASP A 74 35.57 2.78 -13.90
N TRP A 75 35.45 2.64 -12.59
CA TRP A 75 35.53 3.78 -11.68
C TRP A 75 36.98 3.91 -11.25
N ARG A 76 37.63 4.92 -11.83
CA ARG A 76 39.03 5.18 -11.53
C ARG A 76 39.16 6.06 -10.29
N LEU A 77 39.54 5.45 -9.18
CA LEU A 77 39.90 6.16 -7.96
C LEU A 77 41.42 6.33 -7.86
N GLU A 78 41.85 7.57 -7.64
CA GLU A 78 43.24 7.94 -7.44
C GLU A 78 43.44 8.42 -5.99
N LEU A 79 44.39 7.81 -5.28
CA LEU A 79 44.74 8.13 -3.90
C LEU A 79 46.23 8.41 -3.79
N GLU A 80 46.59 9.62 -3.36
CA GLU A 80 47.96 10.00 -2.96
C GLU A 80 48.23 9.50 -1.54
N LEU A 81 49.22 8.63 -1.40
CA LEU A 81 49.65 8.06 -0.11
C LEU A 81 50.79 8.88 0.52
N GLY A 82 51.21 9.98 -0.13
CA GLY A 82 52.36 10.79 0.25
C GLY A 82 53.68 10.24 -0.32
N GLN A 83 54.75 11.05 -0.22
CA GLN A 83 56.07 10.73 -0.78
C GLN A 83 56.05 10.45 -2.30
N GLY A 84 55.08 11.02 -3.03
CA GLY A 84 54.91 10.87 -4.48
C GLY A 84 54.34 9.53 -4.91
N VAL A 85 53.78 8.74 -3.97
CA VAL A 85 53.18 7.44 -4.27
C VAL A 85 51.68 7.61 -4.49
N VAL A 86 51.22 7.16 -5.66
CA VAL A 86 49.82 7.25 -6.06
C VAL A 86 49.25 5.89 -6.39
N LEU A 87 48.14 5.54 -5.71
CA LEU A 87 47.36 4.33 -5.98
C LEU A 87 46.22 4.66 -6.94
N ARG A 88 46.06 3.85 -8.00
CA ARG A 88 44.98 3.98 -8.99
C ARG A 88 44.21 2.67 -9.10
N LEU A 89 42.92 2.73 -8.82
CA LEU A 89 41.98 1.62 -8.98
C LEU A 89 41.17 1.82 -10.27
N LYS A 90 40.56 0.77 -10.81
CA LYS A 90 39.65 0.81 -11.96
C LYS A 90 38.39 0.03 -11.60
#